data_AF-A0A2P4X4J9-F1
#
_entry.id   AF-A0A2P4X4J9-F1
#
_cell.length_a   1.000
_cell.length_b   1.000
_cell.length_c   1.000
_cell.angle_alpha   90.00
_cell.angle_beta   90.00
_cell.angle_gamma   90.00
#
_symmetry.space_group_name_H-M   'P 1'
#
loop_
_entity.id
_entity.type
_entity.pdbx_description
1 polymer ?
#
loop_
_entity_poly.entity_id
_entity_poly.type
_entity_poly.pdbx_seq_one_letter_code
_entity_poly.pdbx_strand_id
1 'polypeptide(L)'
;MDDPAFASELLELGGDESQPVDCPVVATSTTESSSALPKRFMSSSRPLKTTLSIDEDYLIDAFDDKSDSEGEANHLTSVMSSGSLHSTSEVLEVEQTTLPNVTTKAKVESYDIADLTAQLQKTKQMALSLKRKGDIQNALASMRRAKQIQSLIDLKQQAIDTPTNSLGLVDNSVRAAKFQEIEQLLVDFGNRAMALAKENISVNREKASEWLAKRKRYGVELEKLRHMRQNPLQLPPRYEIVKISRQVEFQLPFIPDDQIKVCVKSVNGLSQVVEKSVFVKFCLNFPSTSSHEGQTAEFTINSNASFATEIPPSQTNFTFKLARSRGTMRLFEIKKAIFEIWKPGTLFRNPELVARAYQELTPLLTCCEIYTHIPFLGSNRKPCGGDIEIALQMRRPLKEKELRIEVVEDLVIGDYPEPMTSASQHVPMPNVVLESSLPNTRSPVKSEATLTSNDSSSMVKEDNSASTTAALDDPHHIDLIVSYDVINEELEKVEAKLPSLTGSTVIEWSDRYDSLALKRQLLEIEMQTGKLTLDMYVERLHKRITEDRVLISQLLASNRRLDAARVLHRIKIMEKELVGTEDSSAEA
;
A
#
# COMPACT_ATOMS: atom_id res chain seq x y z
N MET A 1 -16.59 -5.77 -49.97
CA MET A 1 -15.93 -7.08 -50.13
C MET A 1 -17.02 -8.00 -50.65
N ASP A 2 -16.96 -8.33 -51.94
CA ASP A 2 -17.95 -9.18 -52.61
C ASP A 2 -17.18 -10.34 -53.26
N ASP A 3 -16.93 -11.40 -52.49
CA ASP A 3 -16.41 -12.65 -53.03
C ASP A 3 -17.59 -13.62 -53.25
N PRO A 4 -17.96 -13.92 -54.51
CA PRO A 4 -19.10 -14.78 -54.82
C PRO A 4 -18.86 -16.25 -54.43
N ALA A 5 -17.61 -16.69 -54.24
CA ALA A 5 -17.31 -18.04 -53.77
C ALA A 5 -17.74 -18.23 -52.31
N PHE A 6 -17.59 -17.18 -51.48
CA PHE A 6 -17.98 -17.18 -50.07
C PHE A 6 -19.51 -17.16 -49.87
N ALA A 7 -20.25 -16.48 -50.74
CA ALA A 7 -21.72 -16.44 -50.69
C ALA A 7 -22.36 -17.78 -51.10
N SER A 8 -21.70 -18.53 -51.97
CA SER A 8 -22.18 -19.83 -52.47
C SER A 8 -22.08 -20.92 -51.40
N GLU A 9 -21.05 -20.87 -50.56
CA GLU A 9 -20.80 -21.84 -49.47
C GLU A 9 -21.70 -21.59 -48.23
N LEU A 10 -22.18 -20.35 -48.05
CA LEU A 10 -23.13 -20.00 -46.97
C LEU A 10 -24.59 -20.38 -47.28
N LEU A 11 -24.97 -20.47 -48.55
CA LEU A 11 -26.31 -20.86 -48.98
C LEU A 11 -26.58 -22.38 -48.89
N GLU A 12 -25.53 -23.21 -48.90
CA GLU A 12 -25.67 -24.68 -48.74
C GLU A 12 -25.98 -25.12 -47.29
N LEU A 13 -25.96 -24.21 -46.31
CA LEU A 13 -26.05 -24.56 -44.88
C LEU A 13 -27.25 -23.96 -44.12
N GLY A 14 -28.30 -23.52 -44.83
CA GLY A 14 -29.66 -23.43 -44.29
C GLY A 14 -30.34 -22.05 -44.31
N GLY A 15 -31.43 -21.95 -45.09
CA GLY A 15 -32.80 -21.91 -44.56
C GLY A 15 -33.34 -20.62 -43.91
N ASP A 16 -34.04 -19.84 -44.75
CA ASP A 16 -35.23 -18.99 -44.52
C ASP A 16 -35.17 -17.67 -43.71
N GLU A 17 -35.66 -16.61 -44.39
CA GLU A 17 -36.27 -15.31 -44.04
C GLU A 17 -36.30 -14.81 -42.57
N SER A 18 -36.21 -13.52 -42.21
CA SER A 18 -36.49 -12.22 -42.85
C SER A 18 -36.04 -11.03 -41.96
N GLN A 19 -36.18 -9.82 -42.52
CA GLN A 19 -35.57 -8.50 -42.27
C GLN A 19 -36.03 -7.61 -41.06
N PRO A 20 -35.36 -6.44 -40.83
CA PRO A 20 -35.44 -5.55 -39.65
C PRO A 20 -36.13 -4.19 -39.91
N VAL A 21 -36.25 -3.30 -38.88
CA VAL A 21 -36.64 -1.88 -39.05
C VAL A 21 -35.92 -0.91 -38.08
N ASP A 22 -35.61 0.27 -38.62
CA ASP A 22 -34.82 1.45 -38.22
C ASP A 22 -35.43 2.50 -37.22
N CYS A 23 -34.53 3.21 -36.49
CA CYS A 23 -34.32 4.69 -36.26
C CYS A 23 -35.49 5.74 -36.12
N PRO A 24 -35.28 7.08 -35.88
CA PRO A 24 -34.32 7.90 -35.09
C PRO A 24 -34.87 9.18 -34.32
N VAL A 25 -33.98 9.80 -33.51
CA VAL A 25 -33.57 11.24 -33.27
C VAL A 25 -34.47 12.47 -33.60
N VAL A 26 -34.51 13.50 -32.72
CA VAL A 26 -34.45 14.99 -33.01
C VAL A 26 -33.92 15.81 -31.80
N ALA A 27 -33.17 16.91 -32.07
CA ALA A 27 -32.56 17.91 -31.18
C ALA A 27 -33.08 19.36 -31.43
N THR A 28 -32.80 20.33 -30.52
CA THR A 28 -32.51 21.81 -30.73
C THR A 28 -32.52 22.61 -29.39
N SER A 29 -31.42 23.24 -28.93
CA SER A 29 -31.02 24.70 -28.91
C SER A 29 -32.02 25.69 -28.24
N THR A 30 -31.69 26.74 -27.44
CA THR A 30 -30.84 27.94 -27.71
C THR A 30 -30.79 28.95 -26.50
N THR A 31 -29.61 29.59 -26.24
CA THR A 31 -29.25 31.01 -25.85
C THR A 31 -29.76 31.85 -24.65
N GLU A 32 -28.77 32.48 -23.94
CA GLU A 32 -28.60 33.89 -23.44
C GLU A 32 -29.42 34.44 -22.23
N SER A 33 -29.03 35.39 -21.34
CA SER A 33 -27.87 36.28 -21.08
C SER A 33 -28.01 37.07 -19.74
N SER A 34 -26.90 37.40 -19.07
CA SER A 34 -26.50 38.61 -18.28
C SER A 34 -27.35 39.24 -17.13
N SER A 35 -26.70 39.56 -15.99
CA SER A 35 -26.38 40.93 -15.47
C SER A 35 -26.31 41.06 -13.91
N ALA A 36 -25.68 42.14 -13.43
CA ALA A 36 -24.85 42.23 -12.20
C ALA A 36 -25.39 43.14 -11.05
N LEU A 37 -24.96 42.85 -9.78
CA LEU A 37 -24.52 43.69 -8.58
C LEU A 37 -25.26 45.03 -8.21
N PRO A 38 -25.13 45.70 -7.00
CA PRO A 38 -24.09 45.61 -5.92
C PRO A 38 -24.50 45.82 -4.41
N LYS A 39 -23.52 45.54 -3.53
CA LYS A 39 -23.11 45.96 -2.15
C LYS A 39 -23.86 47.02 -1.28
N ARG A 40 -23.84 46.81 0.06
CA ARG A 40 -23.57 47.85 1.11
C ARG A 40 -23.08 47.29 2.48
N PHE A 41 -22.50 48.19 3.30
CA PHE A 41 -21.51 48.05 4.39
C PHE A 41 -22.06 48.17 5.85
N MET A 42 -21.15 47.95 6.84
CA MET A 42 -21.02 48.43 8.25
C MET A 42 -21.32 47.36 9.33
N SER A 43 -20.36 46.82 10.11
CA SER A 43 -19.52 47.34 11.23
C SER A 43 -20.13 47.15 12.64
N SER A 44 -19.43 46.46 13.56
CA SER A 44 -19.20 46.84 14.98
C SER A 44 -18.68 45.65 15.82
N SER A 45 -18.06 45.97 16.95
CA SER A 45 -17.02 45.29 17.73
C SER A 45 -17.46 44.55 19.02
N ARG A 46 -16.74 43.44 19.32
CA ARG A 46 -16.34 42.74 20.60
C ARG A 46 -16.88 43.23 21.97
N PRO A 47 -17.04 42.36 23.03
CA PRO A 47 -15.94 41.56 23.62
C PRO A 47 -16.21 40.23 24.43
N LEU A 48 -15.13 39.42 24.55
CA LEU A 48 -14.64 38.53 25.64
C LEU A 48 -15.40 37.31 26.25
N LYS A 49 -14.62 36.19 26.32
CA LYS A 49 -14.59 35.03 27.24
C LYS A 49 -15.71 33.98 27.20
N THR A 50 -15.42 32.79 26.68
CA THR A 50 -15.21 31.52 27.44
C THR A 50 -14.72 30.41 26.50
N THR A 51 -13.89 29.51 26.99
CA THR A 51 -13.31 28.36 26.26
C THR A 51 -14.40 27.38 25.85
N LEU A 52 -14.64 27.23 24.54
CA LEU A 52 -15.56 26.25 23.97
C LEU A 52 -14.80 24.98 23.58
N SER A 53 -15.33 23.86 24.06
CA SER A 53 -15.25 22.54 23.45
C SER A 53 -15.52 22.67 21.96
N ILE A 54 -14.61 22.16 21.12
CA ILE A 54 -14.76 22.23 19.66
C ILE A 54 -15.70 21.11 19.19
N ASP A 55 -16.65 21.51 18.35
CA ASP A 55 -17.89 20.81 18.00
C ASP A 55 -17.70 19.42 17.37
N GLU A 56 -18.58 18.49 17.76
CA GLU A 56 -18.73 17.15 17.17
C GLU A 56 -19.46 17.17 15.81
N ASP A 57 -20.15 18.27 15.48
CA ASP A 57 -21.14 18.30 14.40
C ASP A 57 -20.54 18.42 12.99
N TYR A 58 -19.35 19.01 12.84
CA TYR A 58 -18.73 19.19 11.51
C TYR A 58 -18.19 17.90 10.88
N LEU A 59 -18.02 16.83 11.65
CA LEU A 59 -17.48 15.56 11.16
C LEU A 59 -18.56 14.55 10.83
N ILE A 60 -19.78 14.70 11.37
CA ILE A 60 -20.88 13.78 11.11
C ILE A 60 -21.51 14.09 9.75
N ASP A 61 -21.64 15.37 9.39
CA ASP A 61 -22.18 15.80 8.09
C ASP A 61 -21.32 15.34 6.91
N ALA A 62 -20.00 15.19 7.08
CA ALA A 62 -19.12 14.69 6.02
C ALA A 62 -19.37 13.20 5.68
N PHE A 63 -20.04 12.44 6.56
CA PHE A 63 -20.25 11.00 6.37
C PHE A 63 -21.67 10.61 5.92
N ASP A 64 -22.66 11.50 6.03
CA ASP A 64 -24.08 11.20 5.79
C ASP A 64 -24.60 11.52 4.37
N ASP A 65 -23.80 12.08 3.46
CA ASP A 65 -24.26 12.34 2.09
C ASP A 65 -24.24 11.07 1.20
N LYS A 66 -25.38 10.37 1.19
CA LYS A 66 -25.88 9.68 -0.01
C LYS A 66 -26.75 10.66 -0.79
N SER A 67 -26.22 11.27 -1.86
CA SER A 67 -26.99 11.65 -3.07
C SER A 67 -26.10 12.30 -4.12
N ASP A 68 -26.42 11.98 -5.37
CA ASP A 68 -25.82 12.48 -6.60
C ASP A 68 -25.98 14.01 -6.77
N SER A 69 -24.90 14.73 -7.08
CA SER A 69 -24.90 15.80 -8.10
C SER A 69 -23.48 16.32 -8.37
N GLU A 70 -23.18 16.54 -9.64
CA GLU A 70 -21.94 17.16 -10.13
C GLU A 70 -21.80 18.65 -9.75
N GLY A 71 -20.53 19.09 -9.65
CA GLY A 71 -20.09 20.42 -10.09
C GLY A 71 -20.15 21.56 -9.06
N GLU A 72 -19.00 21.92 -8.48
CA GLU A 72 -18.31 23.20 -8.73
C GLU A 72 -17.13 23.39 -7.77
N ALA A 73 -15.97 23.68 -8.34
CA ALA A 73 -14.78 24.12 -7.62
C ALA A 73 -14.93 25.60 -7.21
N ASN A 74 -14.42 25.98 -6.04
CA ASN A 74 -13.58 27.19 -5.87
C ASN A 74 -12.96 27.31 -4.46
N HIS A 75 -11.62 27.31 -4.46
CA HIS A 75 -10.68 28.10 -3.65
C HIS A 75 -10.93 28.34 -2.14
N LEU A 76 -10.15 27.63 -1.31
CA LEU A 76 -9.48 28.23 -0.14
C LEU A 76 -8.06 27.68 0.00
N THR A 77 -7.09 28.46 -0.48
CA THR A 77 -5.67 28.30 -0.12
C THR A 77 -5.45 28.90 1.27
N SER A 78 -5.04 28.08 2.24
CA SER A 78 -4.31 28.57 3.41
C SER A 78 -3.18 27.62 3.77
N VAL A 79 -2.00 28.22 3.79
CA VAL A 79 -0.68 27.70 4.10
C VAL A 79 -0.67 27.03 5.48
N MET A 80 -0.20 25.78 5.59
CA MET A 80 0.53 25.32 6.77
C MET A 80 1.71 24.45 6.35
N SER A 81 2.89 25.02 6.62
CA SER A 81 4.19 24.34 6.63
C SER A 81 4.27 23.54 7.93
N SER A 82 4.66 22.27 7.86
CA SER A 82 5.01 21.47 9.03
C SER A 82 6.10 20.49 8.65
N GLY A 83 7.27 20.68 9.27
CA GLY A 83 8.48 19.90 9.03
C GLY A 83 8.29 18.43 9.41
N SER A 84 8.64 17.56 8.47
CA SER A 84 8.79 16.13 8.66
C SER A 84 10.12 15.84 9.37
N LEU A 85 10.06 15.21 10.54
CA LEU A 85 11.22 14.58 11.17
C LEU A 85 11.12 13.08 10.95
N HIS A 86 11.83 12.58 9.93
CA HIS A 86 12.11 11.16 9.80
C HIS A 86 13.23 10.80 10.78
N SER A 87 12.93 9.92 11.75
CA SER A 87 13.96 9.23 12.53
C SER A 87 14.24 7.89 11.87
N THR A 88 15.33 7.82 11.11
CA THR A 88 15.90 6.59 10.57
C THR A 88 16.63 5.83 11.68
N SER A 89 16.15 4.64 12.03
CA SER A 89 16.92 3.69 12.86
C SER A 89 17.80 2.85 11.95
N GLU A 90 19.09 3.17 11.95
CA GLU A 90 20.16 2.31 11.44
C GLU A 90 20.28 1.05 12.31
N VAL A 91 20.32 -0.10 11.63
CA VAL A 91 20.70 -1.39 12.18
C VAL A 91 22.20 -1.56 11.94
N LEU A 92 22.97 -1.76 13.02
CA LEU A 92 24.33 -2.28 12.95
C LEU A 92 24.41 -3.60 13.72
N GLU A 93 24.80 -4.65 13.01
CA GLU A 93 25.22 -5.96 13.50
C GLU A 93 26.61 -5.85 14.16
N VAL A 94 26.79 -6.46 15.34
CA VAL A 94 28.07 -7.07 15.76
C VAL A 94 27.81 -8.29 16.66
N GLU A 95 28.22 -9.44 16.11
CA GLU A 95 28.78 -10.69 16.67
C GLU A 95 28.35 -11.35 18.00
N GLN A 96 28.28 -12.68 17.87
CA GLN A 96 27.96 -13.73 18.83
C GLN A 96 28.96 -13.85 19.99
N THR A 97 28.45 -14.18 21.19
CA THR A 97 29.15 -15.09 22.11
C THR A 97 28.16 -15.83 23.03
N THR A 98 28.04 -17.14 22.77
CA THR A 98 27.79 -18.26 23.71
C THR A 98 26.70 -18.18 24.81
N LEU A 99 25.71 -19.07 24.67
CA LEU A 99 24.67 -19.54 25.63
C LEU A 99 25.26 -20.14 26.94
N PRO A 100 24.53 -20.16 28.10
CA PRO A 100 23.49 -21.17 28.33
C PRO A 100 22.21 -20.74 29.11
N ASN A 101 21.08 -21.19 28.56
CA ASN A 101 19.84 -21.71 29.15
C ASN A 101 19.63 -21.63 30.69
N VAL A 102 18.62 -20.87 31.15
CA VAL A 102 17.85 -21.15 32.39
C VAL A 102 16.39 -20.72 32.22
N THR A 103 15.50 -21.70 32.32
CA THR A 103 14.05 -21.58 32.52
C THR A 103 13.71 -21.01 33.90
N THR A 104 12.92 -19.93 34.00
CA THR A 104 12.08 -19.62 35.17
C THR A 104 11.05 -18.53 34.82
N LYS A 105 9.77 -18.87 34.69
CA LYS A 105 8.70 -18.61 35.70
C LYS A 105 8.71 -17.20 36.29
N ALA A 106 7.64 -16.47 35.97
CA ALA A 106 7.21 -15.20 36.55
C ALA A 106 7.43 -15.14 38.06
N LYS A 107 8.14 -14.10 38.51
CA LYS A 107 8.27 -13.76 39.92
C LYS A 107 7.97 -12.27 40.10
N VAL A 108 6.93 -12.00 40.86
CA VAL A 108 6.54 -10.68 41.37
C VAL A 108 7.66 -10.18 42.26
N GLU A 109 8.35 -9.09 41.88
CA GLU A 109 9.38 -8.45 42.70
C GLU A 109 8.77 -7.35 43.56
N SER A 110 8.78 -7.57 44.88
CA SER A 110 8.62 -6.53 45.88
C SER A 110 9.97 -5.86 46.11
N TYR A 111 10.20 -4.68 45.51
CA TYR A 111 11.42 -3.89 45.73
C TYR A 111 11.52 -3.39 47.18
N ASP A 112 12.65 -3.65 47.85
CA ASP A 112 12.92 -3.20 49.22
C ASP A 112 13.29 -1.70 49.25
N ILE A 113 13.01 -0.98 50.34
CA ILE A 113 13.22 0.48 50.44
C ILE A 113 14.73 0.84 50.32
N ALA A 114 15.59 -0.07 50.77
CA ALA A 114 17.04 0.06 50.62
C ALA A 114 17.49 0.08 49.15
N ASP A 115 16.85 -0.69 48.27
CA ASP A 115 17.18 -0.70 46.83
C ASP A 115 16.70 0.58 46.13
N LEU A 116 15.51 1.06 46.49
CA LEU A 116 14.98 2.34 45.96
C LEU A 116 15.86 3.52 46.35
N THR A 117 16.38 3.55 47.58
CA THR A 117 17.29 4.61 48.05
C THR A 117 18.65 4.55 47.34
N ALA A 118 19.19 3.36 47.09
CA ALA A 118 20.40 3.17 46.30
C ALA A 118 20.21 3.62 44.83
N GLN A 119 19.06 3.28 44.23
CA GLN A 119 18.72 3.65 42.86
C GLN A 119 18.52 5.17 42.70
N LEU A 120 17.97 5.83 43.73
CA LEU A 120 17.83 7.28 43.78
C LEU A 120 19.20 7.97 43.81
N GLN A 121 20.14 7.49 44.63
CA GLN A 121 21.49 8.05 44.69
C GLN A 121 22.24 7.90 43.37
N LYS A 122 22.16 6.71 42.74
CA LYS A 122 22.75 6.43 41.43
C LYS A 122 22.19 7.36 40.35
N THR A 123 20.88 7.57 40.34
CA THR A 123 20.21 8.43 39.35
C THR A 123 20.56 9.92 39.54
N LYS A 124 20.69 10.39 40.79
CA LYS A 124 21.16 11.75 41.10
C LYS A 124 22.62 11.96 40.67
N GLN A 125 23.50 11.00 40.89
CA GLN A 125 24.89 11.06 40.43
C GLN A 125 24.99 11.09 38.90
N MET A 126 24.17 10.31 38.21
CA MET A 126 24.09 10.30 36.75
C MET A 126 23.60 11.65 36.18
N ALA A 127 22.60 12.28 36.82
CA ALA A 127 22.17 13.61 36.43
C ALA A 127 23.28 14.66 36.59
N LEU A 128 24.08 14.57 37.66
CA LEU A 128 25.21 15.47 37.90
C LEU A 128 26.35 15.26 36.89
N SER A 129 26.62 14.03 36.48
CA SER A 129 27.64 13.73 35.48
C SER A 129 27.22 14.21 34.08
N LEU A 130 25.94 14.04 33.71
CA LEU A 130 25.37 14.56 32.45
C LEU A 130 25.38 16.10 32.42
N LYS A 131 25.06 16.75 33.55
CA LYS A 131 25.16 18.21 33.68
C LYS A 131 26.60 18.72 33.52
N ARG A 132 27.60 18.01 34.06
CA ARG A 132 29.03 18.35 33.88
C ARG A 132 29.51 18.15 32.44
N LYS A 133 28.89 17.23 31.69
CA LYS A 133 29.18 16.95 30.27
C LYS A 133 28.45 17.88 29.30
N GLY A 134 27.66 18.84 29.78
CA GLY A 134 26.91 19.80 28.94
C GLY A 134 25.61 19.26 28.34
N ASP A 135 25.23 18.01 28.65
CA ASP A 135 24.00 17.39 28.17
C ASP A 135 22.83 17.69 29.12
N ILE A 136 22.25 18.87 28.94
CA ILE A 136 21.22 19.41 29.83
C ILE A 136 19.89 18.65 29.70
N GLN A 137 19.54 18.17 28.50
CA GLN A 137 18.27 17.49 28.25
C GLN A 137 18.23 16.13 28.94
N ASN A 138 19.29 15.33 28.83
CA ASN A 138 19.36 14.03 29.49
C ASN A 138 19.57 14.16 31.01
N ALA A 139 20.24 15.22 31.47
CA ALA A 139 20.33 15.54 32.90
C ALA A 139 18.95 15.86 33.50
N LEU A 140 18.09 16.61 32.79
CA LEU A 140 16.72 16.90 33.22
C LEU A 140 15.84 15.65 33.24
N ALA A 141 15.96 14.77 32.23
CA ALA A 141 15.25 13.50 32.21
C ALA A 141 15.66 12.60 33.40
N SER A 142 16.96 12.54 33.71
CA SER A 142 17.49 11.81 34.87
C SER A 142 16.99 12.41 36.20
N MET A 143 16.90 13.73 36.30
CA MET A 143 16.33 14.41 37.48
C MET A 143 14.84 14.15 37.67
N ARG A 144 14.05 14.08 36.58
CA ARG A 144 12.63 13.69 36.67
C ARG A 144 12.49 12.27 37.21
N ARG A 145 13.32 11.35 36.73
CA ARG A 145 13.38 9.96 37.23
C ARG A 145 13.75 9.89 38.72
N ALA A 146 14.74 10.68 39.15
CA ALA A 146 15.11 10.77 40.57
C ALA A 146 13.97 11.28 41.45
N LYS A 147 13.16 12.23 40.96
CA LYS A 147 11.95 12.72 41.67
C LYS A 147 10.87 11.65 41.77
N GLN A 148 10.68 10.85 40.72
CA GLN A 148 9.74 9.71 40.75
C GLN A 148 10.15 8.67 41.79
N ILE A 149 11.44 8.29 41.84
CA ILE A 149 11.95 7.34 42.84
C ILE A 149 11.80 7.90 44.26
N GLN A 150 12.05 9.21 44.45
CA GLN A 150 11.84 9.86 45.75
C GLN A 150 10.37 9.77 46.18
N SER A 151 9.43 10.05 45.28
CA SER A 151 8.00 9.94 45.55
C SER A 151 7.58 8.52 45.95
N LEU A 152 8.21 7.49 45.37
CA LEU A 152 7.96 6.09 45.73
C LEU A 152 8.51 5.72 47.11
N ILE A 153 9.68 6.26 47.47
CA ILE A 153 10.24 6.11 48.82
C ILE A 153 9.35 6.79 49.85
N ASP A 154 8.91 8.03 49.58
CA ASP A 154 8.05 8.80 50.48
C ASP A 154 6.69 8.10 50.69
N LEU A 155 6.12 7.52 49.63
CA LEU A 155 4.89 6.72 49.68
C LEU A 155 5.07 5.45 50.54
N LYS A 156 6.20 4.75 50.40
CA LYS A 156 6.51 3.55 51.20
C LYS A 156 6.81 3.88 52.65
N GLN A 157 7.46 5.01 52.92
CA GLN A 157 7.76 5.46 54.28
C GLN A 157 6.47 5.88 55.02
N GLN A 158 5.56 6.56 54.32
CA GLN A 158 4.22 6.87 54.86
C GLN A 158 3.39 5.60 55.17
N ALA A 159 3.60 4.51 54.42
CA ALA A 159 2.95 3.23 54.69
C ALA A 159 3.50 2.51 55.95
N ILE A 160 4.72 2.83 56.39
CA ILE A 160 5.36 2.21 57.57
C ILE A 160 5.02 2.98 58.86
N ASP A 161 4.85 4.31 58.78
CA ASP A 161 4.70 5.19 59.96
C ASP A 161 3.24 5.42 60.41
N THR A 162 2.25 4.70 59.85
CA THR A 162 0.83 4.88 60.23
C THR A 162 0.32 3.74 61.14
N PRO A 163 0.18 3.94 62.47
CA PRO A 163 -0.41 2.94 63.35
C PRO A 163 -1.92 2.80 63.08
N THR A 164 -2.32 1.56 62.84
CA THR A 164 -3.66 0.96 62.88
C THR A 164 -4.81 1.84 63.40
N ASN A 165 -5.47 2.59 62.50
CA ASN A 165 -6.92 2.91 62.53
C ASN A 165 -7.39 3.72 61.29
N SER A 166 -7.06 3.29 60.07
CA SER A 166 -7.43 4.04 58.83
C SER A 166 -7.72 3.19 57.58
N LEU A 167 -8.06 1.90 57.74
CA LEU A 167 -8.29 0.96 56.64
C LEU A 167 -9.38 1.39 55.62
N GLY A 168 -10.35 2.23 56.01
CA GLY A 168 -11.41 2.69 55.10
C GLY A 168 -11.09 3.90 54.22
N LEU A 169 -10.13 4.75 54.60
CA LEU A 169 -9.85 6.00 53.88
C LEU A 169 -8.77 5.81 52.79
N VAL A 170 -7.81 4.93 53.04
CA VAL A 170 -6.73 4.60 52.11
C VAL A 170 -7.27 3.82 50.90
N ASP A 171 -8.18 2.86 51.12
CA ASP A 171 -8.84 2.12 50.04
C ASP A 171 -9.67 3.02 49.13
N ASN A 172 -10.37 4.02 49.70
CA ASN A 172 -11.14 4.99 48.91
C ASN A 172 -10.24 5.87 48.02
N SER A 173 -9.08 6.31 48.55
CA SER A 173 -8.12 7.15 47.82
C SER A 173 -7.43 6.37 46.69
N VAL A 174 -6.94 5.16 46.97
CA VAL A 174 -6.31 4.28 45.97
C VAL A 174 -7.31 3.87 44.89
N ARG A 175 -8.57 3.60 45.27
CA ARG A 175 -9.64 3.29 44.33
C ARG A 175 -9.98 4.47 43.43
N ALA A 176 -10.13 5.66 44.01
CA ALA A 176 -10.37 6.89 43.25
C ALA A 176 -9.25 7.17 42.25
N ALA A 177 -7.98 6.96 42.64
CA ALA A 177 -6.82 7.11 41.76
C ALA A 177 -6.87 6.12 40.58
N LYS A 178 -7.26 4.86 40.79
CA LYS A 178 -7.40 3.87 39.70
C LYS A 178 -8.53 4.21 38.73
N PHE A 179 -9.68 4.67 39.22
CA PHE A 179 -10.74 5.17 38.33
C PHE A 179 -10.27 6.38 37.52
N GLN A 180 -9.55 7.30 38.15
CA GLN A 180 -9.00 8.48 37.47
C GLN A 180 -7.95 8.10 36.41
N GLU A 181 -7.12 7.08 36.67
CA GLU A 181 -6.16 6.55 35.71
C GLU A 181 -6.85 6.01 34.45
N ILE A 182 -7.90 5.19 34.63
CA ILE A 182 -8.67 4.62 33.50
C ILE A 182 -9.41 5.72 32.74
N GLU A 183 -9.99 6.70 33.45
CA GLU A 183 -10.62 7.87 32.85
C GLU A 183 -9.61 8.64 31.97
N GLN A 184 -8.40 8.90 32.48
CA GLN A 184 -7.35 9.58 31.73
C GLN A 184 -6.96 8.77 30.48
N LEU A 185 -6.79 7.44 30.61
CA LEU A 185 -6.48 6.57 29.48
C LEU A 185 -7.57 6.61 28.41
N LEU A 186 -8.86 6.52 28.78
CA LEU A 186 -9.97 6.59 27.84
C LEU A 186 -10.04 7.93 27.10
N VAL A 187 -9.78 9.03 27.81
CA VAL A 187 -9.70 10.37 27.21
C VAL A 187 -8.54 10.45 26.23
N ASP A 188 -7.35 9.99 26.62
CA ASP A 188 -6.15 10.05 25.79
C ASP A 188 -6.28 9.17 24.53
N PHE A 189 -6.75 7.93 24.68
CA PHE A 189 -7.01 7.00 23.57
C PHE A 189 -8.12 7.53 22.65
N GLY A 190 -9.17 8.11 23.21
CA GLY A 190 -10.21 8.79 22.44
C GLY A 190 -9.65 9.95 21.63
N ASN A 191 -8.87 10.84 22.25
CA ASN A 191 -8.33 12.02 21.56
C ASN A 191 -7.37 11.62 20.45
N ARG A 192 -6.54 10.57 20.67
CA ARG A 192 -5.71 10.00 19.60
C ARG A 192 -6.53 9.43 18.46
N ALA A 193 -7.58 8.67 18.75
CA ALA A 193 -8.49 8.15 17.72
C ALA A 193 -9.13 9.30 16.90
N MET A 194 -9.53 10.38 17.56
CA MET A 194 -10.08 11.57 16.87
C MET A 194 -9.05 12.28 15.98
N ALA A 195 -7.79 12.41 16.45
CA ALA A 195 -6.72 12.98 15.64
C ALA A 195 -6.45 12.13 14.39
N LEU A 196 -6.34 10.81 14.55
CA LEU A 196 -6.13 9.88 13.44
C LEU A 196 -7.31 9.86 12.46
N ALA A 197 -8.54 10.01 12.94
CA ALA A 197 -9.71 10.17 12.07
C ALA A 197 -9.60 11.42 11.19
N LYS A 198 -9.22 12.56 11.77
CA LYS A 198 -9.04 13.83 11.04
C LYS A 198 -7.92 13.76 10.01
N GLU A 199 -6.81 13.12 10.33
CA GLU A 199 -5.69 12.92 9.40
C GLU A 199 -6.08 12.05 8.19
N ASN A 200 -6.98 11.09 8.39
CA ASN A 200 -7.41 10.18 7.34
C ASN A 200 -8.65 10.66 6.57
N ILE A 201 -9.34 11.73 6.98
CA ILE A 201 -10.63 12.10 6.37
C ILE A 201 -10.55 12.40 4.87
N SER A 202 -9.50 13.10 4.45
CA SER A 202 -9.26 13.48 3.05
C SER A 202 -8.47 12.43 2.27
N VAL A 203 -7.95 11.42 2.96
CA VAL A 203 -6.97 10.46 2.45
C VAL A 203 -7.61 9.08 2.27
N ASN A 204 -8.29 8.59 3.31
CA ASN A 204 -8.98 7.31 3.35
C ASN A 204 -10.20 7.41 4.28
N ARG A 205 -11.38 7.61 3.68
CA ARG A 205 -12.66 7.75 4.38
C ARG A 205 -13.02 6.52 5.23
N GLU A 206 -12.70 5.32 4.76
CA GLU A 206 -12.96 4.07 5.50
C GLU A 206 -12.12 4.03 6.78
N LYS A 207 -10.81 4.28 6.68
CA LYS A 207 -9.90 4.32 7.83
C LYS A 207 -10.29 5.43 8.81
N ALA A 208 -10.73 6.59 8.33
CA ALA A 208 -11.27 7.65 9.17
C ALA A 208 -12.52 7.18 9.95
N SER A 209 -13.43 6.45 9.29
CA SER A 209 -14.63 5.90 9.93
C SER A 209 -14.31 4.87 11.03
N GLU A 210 -13.29 4.01 10.84
CA GLU A 210 -12.82 3.07 11.87
C GLU A 210 -12.36 3.82 13.14
N TRP A 211 -11.57 4.88 12.96
CA TRP A 211 -11.09 5.70 14.06
C TRP A 211 -12.22 6.45 14.76
N LEU A 212 -13.23 6.94 14.02
CA LEU A 212 -14.43 7.54 14.61
C LEU A 212 -15.23 6.52 15.43
N ALA A 213 -15.41 5.30 14.91
CA ALA A 213 -16.08 4.23 15.66
C ALA A 213 -15.33 3.89 16.95
N LYS A 214 -13.98 3.86 16.90
CA LYS A 214 -13.12 3.66 18.06
C LYS A 214 -13.24 4.81 19.08
N ARG A 215 -13.28 6.07 18.63
CA ARG A 215 -13.58 7.23 19.49
C ARG A 215 -14.94 7.10 20.18
N LYS A 216 -16.00 6.74 19.43
CA LYS A 216 -17.34 6.53 19.98
C LYS A 216 -17.35 5.44 21.06
N ARG A 217 -16.68 4.31 20.82
CA ARG A 217 -16.52 3.23 21.82
C ARG A 217 -15.86 3.72 23.10
N TYR A 218 -14.76 4.47 23.01
CA TYR A 218 -14.11 5.04 24.19
C TYR A 218 -14.98 6.06 24.93
N GLY A 219 -15.81 6.83 24.21
CA GLY A 219 -16.79 7.73 24.82
C GLY A 219 -17.84 6.98 25.63
N VAL A 220 -18.38 5.88 25.09
CA VAL A 220 -19.34 5.02 25.80
C VAL A 220 -18.72 4.38 27.05
N GLU A 221 -17.49 3.85 26.94
CA GLU A 221 -16.79 3.28 28.09
C GLU A 221 -16.45 4.33 29.16
N LEU A 222 -16.12 5.57 28.76
CA LEU A 222 -15.87 6.66 29.68
C LEU A 222 -17.13 7.04 30.47
N GLU A 223 -18.29 7.13 29.80
CA GLU A 223 -19.55 7.42 30.46
C GLU A 223 -19.95 6.29 31.43
N LYS A 224 -19.77 5.03 31.01
CA LYS A 224 -19.97 3.85 31.86
C LYS A 224 -19.05 3.89 33.09
N LEU A 225 -17.78 4.21 32.92
CA LEU A 225 -16.81 4.32 34.02
C LEU A 225 -17.23 5.42 35.02
N ARG A 226 -17.65 6.58 34.51
CA ARG A 226 -18.12 7.71 35.35
C ARG A 226 -19.39 7.35 36.12
N HIS A 227 -20.33 6.65 35.50
CA HIS A 227 -21.53 6.16 36.16
C HIS A 227 -21.20 5.15 37.26
N MET A 228 -20.37 4.15 36.96
CA MET A 228 -19.96 3.10 37.91
C MET A 228 -19.17 3.66 39.09
N ARG A 229 -18.37 4.71 38.89
CA ARG A 229 -17.65 5.42 39.96
C ARG A 229 -18.58 6.08 40.99
N GLN A 230 -19.83 6.40 40.64
CA GLN A 230 -20.79 6.99 41.59
C GLN A 230 -21.18 6.01 42.70
N ASN A 231 -21.07 4.70 42.46
CA ASN A 231 -21.32 3.69 43.47
C ASN A 231 -20.09 3.51 44.40
N PRO A 232 -20.19 3.82 45.70
CA PRO A 232 -19.06 3.74 46.63
C PRO A 232 -18.51 2.32 46.85
N LEU A 233 -19.27 1.29 46.49
CA LEU A 233 -18.86 -0.12 46.63
C LEU A 233 -18.31 -0.71 45.33
N GLN A 234 -18.38 0.03 44.23
CA GLN A 234 -17.92 -0.44 42.92
C GLN A 234 -16.39 -0.39 42.84
N LEU A 235 -15.78 -1.52 42.51
CA LEU A 235 -14.34 -1.60 42.26
C LEU A 235 -14.04 -1.22 40.79
N PRO A 236 -12.85 -0.64 40.51
CA PRO A 236 -12.46 -0.24 39.17
C PRO A 236 -12.29 -1.47 38.27
N PRO A 237 -12.66 -1.36 36.99
CA PRO A 237 -12.46 -2.45 36.04
C PRO A 237 -10.97 -2.68 35.80
N ARG A 238 -10.61 -3.89 35.35
CA ARG A 238 -9.28 -4.14 34.81
C ARG A 238 -9.17 -3.51 33.42
N TYR A 239 -7.97 -3.15 33.01
CA TYR A 239 -7.72 -2.68 31.65
C TYR A 239 -6.48 -3.35 31.08
N GLU A 240 -6.42 -3.44 29.76
CA GLU A 240 -5.26 -3.92 29.02
C GLU A 240 -5.03 -3.03 27.80
N ILE A 241 -3.77 -2.70 27.52
CA ILE A 241 -3.38 -2.04 26.28
C ILE A 241 -2.84 -3.13 25.36
N VAL A 242 -3.69 -3.53 24.41
CA VAL A 242 -3.37 -4.59 23.45
C VAL A 242 -2.70 -3.97 22.23
N LYS A 243 -1.55 -4.52 21.83
CA LYS A 243 -0.89 -4.17 20.58
C LYS A 243 -1.32 -5.14 19.50
N ILE A 244 -2.08 -4.64 18.54
CA ILE A 244 -2.62 -5.41 17.43
C ILE A 244 -1.75 -5.12 16.21
N SER A 245 -1.04 -6.11 15.70
CA SER A 245 -0.38 -6.04 14.40
C SER A 245 -1.34 -6.50 13.31
N ARG A 246 -1.54 -5.65 12.30
CA ARG A 246 -2.36 -5.97 11.12
C ARG A 246 -1.55 -5.71 9.85
N GLN A 247 -1.73 -6.57 8.85
CA GLN A 247 -1.24 -6.30 7.51
C GLN A 247 -2.25 -5.39 6.81
N VAL A 248 -1.78 -4.23 6.38
CA VAL A 248 -2.59 -3.23 5.67
C VAL A 248 -2.01 -2.97 4.30
N GLU A 249 -2.89 -2.74 3.33
CA GLU A 249 -2.49 -2.32 2.00
C GLU A 249 -1.88 -0.91 2.09
N PHE A 250 -0.63 -0.78 1.67
CA PHE A 250 0.07 0.48 1.57
C PHE A 250 -0.20 1.13 0.21
N GLN A 251 -0.54 2.41 0.23
CA GLN A 251 -0.77 3.21 -0.97
C GLN A 251 -0.30 4.65 -0.72
N LEU A 252 -0.02 5.37 -1.81
CA LEU A 252 0.29 6.80 -1.83
C LEU A 252 -0.90 7.59 -2.42
N PRO A 253 -1.97 7.83 -1.62
CA PRO A 253 -3.25 8.38 -2.10
C PRO A 253 -3.17 9.81 -2.66
N PHE A 254 -2.09 10.54 -2.35
CA PHE A 254 -1.85 11.87 -2.92
C PHE A 254 -1.39 11.84 -4.40
N ILE A 255 -1.07 10.66 -4.93
CA ILE A 255 -0.75 10.47 -6.35
C ILE A 255 -1.99 9.88 -7.04
N PRO A 256 -2.46 10.45 -8.16
CA PRO A 256 -3.52 9.85 -8.97
C PRO A 256 -3.13 8.45 -9.46
N ASP A 257 -4.13 7.59 -9.68
CA ASP A 257 -3.87 6.18 -10.01
C ASP A 257 -3.26 5.98 -11.40
N ASP A 258 -3.51 6.92 -12.30
CA ASP A 258 -3.02 6.96 -13.68
C ASP A 258 -1.71 7.74 -13.82
N GLN A 259 -0.98 7.96 -12.71
CA GLN A 259 0.22 8.78 -12.70
C GLN A 259 1.40 8.13 -11.99
N ILE A 260 2.59 8.51 -12.45
CA ILE A 260 3.87 8.27 -11.81
C ILE A 260 4.57 9.60 -11.58
N LYS A 261 5.17 9.74 -10.41
CA LYS A 261 5.94 10.90 -9.99
C LYS A 261 7.42 10.56 -9.95
N VAL A 262 8.24 11.43 -10.53
CA VAL A 262 9.71 11.37 -10.52
C VAL A 262 10.23 12.57 -9.76
N CYS A 263 11.10 12.33 -8.80
CA CYS A 263 11.75 13.37 -8.00
C CYS A 263 13.26 13.18 -8.06
N VAL A 264 13.99 14.20 -8.50
CA VAL A 264 15.46 14.24 -8.38
C VAL A 264 15.82 15.06 -7.15
N LYS A 265 16.31 14.42 -6.08
CA LYS A 265 16.48 15.09 -4.78
C LYS A 265 17.85 15.73 -4.63
N SER A 266 18.90 14.96 -4.87
CA SER A 266 20.27 15.45 -4.66
C SER A 266 21.26 14.79 -5.62
N VAL A 267 22.37 15.48 -5.84
CA VAL A 267 23.54 14.98 -6.58
C VAL A 267 24.76 15.15 -5.68
N ASN A 268 25.51 14.06 -5.50
CA ASN A 268 26.59 13.98 -4.52
C ASN A 268 27.89 13.49 -5.17
N GLY A 269 29.04 13.90 -4.63
CA GLY A 269 30.35 13.32 -4.95
C GLY A 269 30.90 13.57 -6.37
N LEU A 270 30.36 14.54 -7.13
CA LEU A 270 30.84 14.90 -8.47
C LEU A 270 31.97 15.93 -8.44
N SER A 271 33.14 15.53 -7.95
CA SER A 271 34.32 16.42 -7.80
C SER A 271 34.81 17.07 -9.11
N GLN A 272 34.60 16.42 -10.26
CA GLN A 272 35.02 16.91 -11.58
C GLN A 272 34.26 18.14 -12.10
N VAL A 273 33.11 18.45 -11.51
CA VAL A 273 32.24 19.57 -11.88
C VAL A 273 31.92 20.51 -10.72
N VAL A 274 32.77 20.51 -9.68
CA VAL A 274 32.69 21.45 -8.56
C VAL A 274 32.64 22.90 -9.05
N GLU A 275 31.74 23.68 -8.48
CA GLU A 275 31.47 25.09 -8.83
C GLU A 275 31.00 25.32 -10.28
N LYS A 276 30.65 24.25 -11.02
CA LYS A 276 30.09 24.35 -12.37
C LYS A 276 28.58 24.15 -12.33
N SER A 277 27.89 24.86 -13.24
CA SER A 277 26.48 24.63 -13.54
C SER A 277 26.31 23.29 -14.24
N VAL A 278 25.35 22.50 -13.77
CA VAL A 278 24.92 21.24 -14.37
C VAL A 278 23.40 21.12 -14.32
N PHE A 279 22.84 20.21 -15.09
CA PHE A 279 21.44 19.80 -14.97
C PHE A 279 21.31 18.29 -15.12
N VAL A 280 20.21 17.72 -14.62
CA VAL A 280 19.89 16.31 -14.77
C VAL A 280 18.85 16.14 -15.86
N LYS A 281 19.15 15.31 -16.85
CA LYS A 281 18.17 14.74 -17.79
C LYS A 281 17.82 13.34 -17.35
N PHE A 282 16.58 12.93 -17.53
CA PHE A 282 16.20 11.54 -17.30
C PHE A 282 15.24 11.03 -18.37
N CYS A 283 15.25 9.71 -18.55
CA CYS A 283 14.33 8.98 -19.40
C CYS A 283 13.86 7.72 -18.67
N LEU A 284 12.56 7.55 -18.50
CA LEU A 284 12.00 6.37 -17.83
C LEU A 284 11.94 5.15 -18.75
N ASN A 285 12.19 5.30 -20.06
CA ASN A 285 12.08 4.23 -21.05
C ASN A 285 10.71 3.54 -21.13
N PHE A 286 9.65 4.25 -20.72
CA PHE A 286 8.25 3.89 -20.97
C PHE A 286 7.40 5.16 -21.13
N PRO A 287 6.28 5.09 -21.88
CA PRO A 287 5.90 4.00 -22.79
C PRO A 287 6.90 3.83 -23.95
N SER A 288 6.83 2.71 -24.69
CA SER A 288 7.80 2.38 -25.75
C SER A 288 7.83 3.38 -26.91
N THR A 289 6.68 3.94 -27.27
CA THR A 289 6.50 4.84 -28.41
C THR A 289 6.92 6.28 -28.10
N SER A 290 6.72 6.72 -26.86
CA SER A 290 7.04 8.08 -26.40
C SER A 290 7.50 8.03 -24.94
N SER A 291 8.76 7.68 -24.73
CA SER A 291 9.30 7.53 -23.38
C SER A 291 9.20 8.84 -22.59
N HIS A 292 8.83 8.72 -21.32
CA HIS A 292 8.75 9.85 -20.42
C HIS A 292 10.15 10.37 -20.10
N GLU A 293 10.38 11.61 -20.52
CA GLU A 293 11.64 12.32 -20.34
C GLU A 293 11.41 13.62 -19.58
N GLY A 294 12.42 14.03 -18.84
CA GLY A 294 12.39 15.31 -18.14
C GLY A 294 13.79 15.85 -17.91
N GLN A 295 13.85 17.13 -17.58
CA GLN A 295 15.09 17.84 -17.32
C GLN A 295 14.88 18.80 -16.15
N THR A 296 15.82 18.81 -15.21
CA THR A 296 15.84 19.79 -14.11
C THR A 296 16.30 21.16 -14.59
N ALA A 297 15.99 22.21 -13.80
CA ALA A 297 16.71 23.46 -13.94
C ALA A 297 18.22 23.27 -13.72
N GLU A 298 19.00 24.21 -14.22
CA GLU A 298 20.44 24.28 -13.96
C GLU A 298 20.71 24.59 -12.48
N PHE A 299 21.69 23.90 -11.90
CA PHE A 299 22.16 24.11 -10.53
C PHE A 299 23.67 23.93 -10.43
N THR A 300 24.28 24.56 -9.43
CA THR A 300 25.74 24.54 -9.23
C THR A 300 26.12 23.47 -8.21
N ILE A 301 27.12 22.65 -8.53
CA ILE A 301 27.65 21.66 -7.57
C ILE A 301 28.44 22.36 -6.47
N ASN A 302 28.05 22.14 -5.22
CA ASN A 302 28.69 22.72 -4.04
C ASN A 302 30.14 22.23 -3.86
N SER A 303 31.01 23.11 -3.38
CA SER A 303 32.42 22.84 -3.07
C SER A 303 32.65 22.25 -1.67
N ASN A 304 31.59 21.83 -0.97
CA ASN A 304 31.71 21.20 0.34
C ASN A 304 32.40 19.83 0.22
N ALA A 305 32.90 19.29 1.33
CA ALA A 305 33.69 18.05 1.31
C ALA A 305 32.95 16.82 0.73
N SER A 306 31.61 16.82 0.78
CA SER A 306 30.76 15.78 0.19
C SER A 306 30.32 16.05 -1.25
N PHE A 307 30.61 17.25 -1.77
CA PHE A 307 30.08 17.78 -3.04
C PHE A 307 28.56 17.58 -3.18
N ALA A 308 27.85 17.64 -2.04
CA ALA A 308 26.44 17.35 -1.94
C ALA A 308 25.62 18.59 -2.29
N THR A 309 24.72 18.42 -3.25
CA THR A 309 23.85 19.49 -3.74
C THR A 309 22.41 19.00 -3.74
N GLU A 310 21.63 19.51 -2.79
CA GLU A 310 20.18 19.33 -2.77
C GLU A 310 19.53 20.24 -3.82
N ILE A 311 18.60 19.68 -4.58
CA ILE A 311 17.89 20.41 -5.62
C ILE A 311 16.48 20.74 -5.11
N PRO A 312 16.05 22.01 -5.12
CA PRO A 312 14.77 22.42 -4.56
C PRO A 312 13.57 21.66 -5.19
N PRO A 313 12.57 21.27 -4.38
CA PRO A 313 11.43 20.50 -4.86
C PRO A 313 10.61 21.19 -5.95
N SER A 314 10.58 22.53 -5.99
CA SER A 314 9.86 23.27 -7.04
C SER A 314 10.41 23.05 -8.45
N GLN A 315 11.60 22.46 -8.59
CA GLN A 315 12.30 22.27 -9.88
C GLN A 315 12.60 20.80 -10.20
N THR A 316 12.13 19.86 -9.37
CA THR A 316 12.56 18.45 -9.43
C THR A 316 11.44 17.43 -9.43
N ASN A 317 10.20 17.85 -9.21
CA ASN A 317 9.03 16.99 -9.25
C ASN A 317 8.45 16.99 -10.67
N PHE A 318 8.46 15.83 -11.31
CA PHE A 318 7.87 15.59 -12.62
C PHE A 318 6.77 14.55 -12.50
N THR A 319 5.66 14.74 -13.19
CA THR A 319 4.52 13.83 -13.15
C THR A 319 4.16 13.41 -14.57
N PHE A 320 4.03 12.11 -14.79
CA PHE A 320 3.73 11.52 -16.09
C PHE A 320 2.53 10.60 -15.98
N LYS A 321 1.86 10.38 -17.12
CA LYS A 321 0.79 9.38 -17.22
C LYS A 321 1.36 7.97 -17.06
N LEU A 322 0.58 7.07 -16.48
CA LEU A 322 0.93 5.69 -16.23
C LEU A 322 -0.23 4.79 -16.65
N ALA A 323 -0.14 4.24 -17.85
CA ALA A 323 -1.08 3.21 -18.30
C ALA A 323 -0.82 1.92 -17.51
N ARG A 324 -1.83 1.40 -16.80
CA ARG A 324 -1.69 0.19 -15.97
C ARG A 324 -1.98 -1.09 -16.77
N SER A 325 -1.32 -1.25 -17.92
CA SER A 325 -1.49 -2.39 -18.82
C SER A 325 -0.43 -3.47 -18.61
N ARG A 326 -0.69 -4.68 -19.12
CA ARG A 326 0.31 -5.78 -19.16
C ARG A 326 1.58 -5.37 -19.90
N GLY A 327 1.45 -4.54 -20.95
CA GLY A 327 2.59 -3.97 -21.67
C GLY A 327 3.46 -3.08 -20.77
N THR A 328 2.86 -2.18 -20.00
CA THR A 328 3.60 -1.34 -19.04
C THR A 328 4.27 -2.17 -17.95
N MET A 329 3.56 -3.17 -17.40
CA MET A 329 4.16 -4.11 -16.44
C MET A 329 5.41 -4.78 -17.03
N ARG A 330 5.32 -5.27 -18.27
CA ARG A 330 6.44 -5.89 -18.96
C ARG A 330 7.60 -4.92 -19.19
N LEU A 331 7.33 -3.65 -19.50
CA LEU A 331 8.37 -2.62 -19.61
C LEU A 331 9.08 -2.38 -18.28
N PHE A 332 8.36 -2.39 -17.17
CA PHE A 332 8.95 -2.22 -15.83
C PHE A 332 9.84 -3.40 -15.42
N GLU A 333 9.55 -4.62 -15.89
CA GLU A 333 10.40 -5.80 -15.66
C GLU A 333 11.75 -5.71 -16.40
N ILE A 334 11.79 -5.08 -17.58
CA ILE A 334 12.94 -5.18 -18.50
C ILE A 334 13.72 -3.87 -18.66
N LYS A 335 13.07 -2.72 -18.49
CA LYS A 335 13.68 -1.40 -18.71
C LYS A 335 14.23 -0.82 -17.40
N LYS A 336 15.22 0.05 -17.57
CA LYS A 336 15.79 0.86 -16.50
C LYS A 336 15.53 2.32 -16.81
N ALA A 337 15.16 3.12 -15.82
CA ALA A 337 15.22 4.57 -15.97
C ALA A 337 16.68 5.01 -16.01
N ILE A 338 16.98 6.00 -16.85
CA ILE A 338 18.31 6.55 -17.06
C ILE A 338 18.31 7.97 -16.52
N PHE A 339 19.31 8.31 -15.70
CA PHE A 339 19.55 9.66 -15.22
C PHE A 339 20.94 10.11 -15.68
N GLU A 340 21.03 11.29 -16.25
CA GLU A 340 22.23 11.81 -16.88
C GLU A 340 22.52 13.22 -16.41
N ILE A 341 23.77 13.47 -16.01
CA ILE A 341 24.21 14.77 -15.56
C ILE A 341 24.95 15.40 -16.73
N TRP A 342 24.52 16.60 -17.11
CA TRP A 342 25.05 17.32 -18.25
C TRP A 342 25.58 18.68 -17.80
N LYS A 343 26.71 19.07 -18.38
CA LYS A 343 27.11 20.48 -18.41
C LYS A 343 26.33 21.18 -19.53
N PRO A 344 25.78 22.38 -19.27
CA PRO A 344 25.12 23.16 -20.30
C PRO A 344 26.11 23.51 -21.42
N GLY A 345 25.58 23.52 -22.65
CA GLY A 345 26.31 23.96 -23.81
C GLY A 345 26.53 25.47 -23.75
N THR A 346 27.53 25.95 -24.49
CA THR A 346 27.73 27.38 -24.74
C THR A 346 27.49 27.67 -26.22
N LEU A 347 27.50 28.94 -26.62
CA LEU A 347 27.24 29.36 -28.01
C LEU A 347 28.07 28.62 -29.08
N PHE A 348 29.23 28.04 -28.71
CA PHE A 348 30.14 27.30 -29.59
C PHE A 348 30.48 25.89 -29.11
N ARG A 349 29.81 25.38 -28.06
CA ARG A 349 30.07 24.03 -27.54
C ARG A 349 28.77 23.32 -27.20
N ASN A 350 28.65 22.10 -27.68
CA ASN A 350 27.53 21.24 -27.33
C ASN A 350 27.56 20.90 -25.83
N PRO A 351 26.38 20.63 -25.22
CA PRO A 351 26.31 20.07 -23.87
C PRO A 351 27.17 18.81 -23.75
N GLU A 352 27.78 18.62 -22.58
CA GLU A 352 28.71 17.50 -22.34
C GLU A 352 28.19 16.62 -21.21
N LEU A 353 28.09 15.32 -21.48
CA LEU A 353 27.70 14.31 -20.49
C LEU A 353 28.82 14.14 -19.46
N VAL A 354 28.47 14.30 -18.18
CA VAL A 354 29.38 14.19 -17.04
C VAL A 354 29.32 12.79 -16.45
N ALA A 355 28.12 12.31 -16.19
CA ALA A 355 27.86 11.07 -15.48
C ALA A 355 26.48 10.51 -15.84
N ARG A 356 26.31 9.19 -15.70
CA ARG A 356 25.03 8.51 -15.91
C ARG A 356 24.75 7.51 -14.79
N ALA A 357 23.50 7.40 -14.39
CA ALA A 357 22.98 6.45 -13.41
C ALA A 357 21.80 5.68 -14.00
N TYR A 358 21.59 4.44 -13.54
CA TYR A 358 20.53 3.55 -14.03
C TYR A 358 19.70 3.00 -12.87
N GLN A 359 18.39 3.21 -12.91
CA GLN A 359 17.44 2.69 -11.91
C GLN A 359 16.57 1.58 -12.51
N GLU A 360 16.54 0.41 -11.87
CA GLU A 360 15.59 -0.63 -12.25
C GLU A 360 14.16 -0.24 -11.87
N LEU A 361 13.21 -0.49 -12.76
CA LEU A 361 11.80 -0.19 -12.53
C LEU A 361 11.04 -1.35 -11.88
N THR A 362 11.60 -2.56 -11.89
CA THR A 362 11.04 -3.79 -11.32
C THR A 362 10.45 -3.63 -9.91
N PRO A 363 11.07 -2.89 -8.97
CA PRO A 363 10.48 -2.73 -7.64
C PRO A 363 9.08 -2.09 -7.64
N LEU A 364 8.74 -1.26 -8.63
CA LEU A 364 7.41 -0.63 -8.73
C LEU A 364 6.30 -1.61 -9.16
N LEU A 365 6.64 -2.86 -9.47
CA LEU A 365 5.67 -3.93 -9.67
C LEU A 365 5.03 -4.37 -8.34
N THR A 366 5.78 -4.27 -7.24
CA THR A 366 5.36 -4.75 -5.90
C THR A 366 5.39 -3.66 -4.82
N CYS A 367 6.02 -2.51 -5.09
CA CYS A 367 6.13 -1.37 -4.18
C CYS A 367 5.54 -0.10 -4.80
N CYS A 368 5.01 0.80 -3.98
CA CYS A 368 4.46 2.09 -4.40
C CYS A 368 5.55 3.13 -4.66
N GLU A 369 6.74 2.93 -4.09
CA GLU A 369 7.84 3.86 -4.18
C GLU A 369 9.20 3.17 -4.29
N ILE A 370 10.10 3.81 -5.04
CA ILE A 370 11.54 3.60 -5.01
C ILE A 370 12.15 4.88 -4.46
N TYR A 371 12.93 4.78 -3.40
CA TYR A 371 13.70 5.87 -2.85
C TYR A 371 15.13 5.38 -2.60
N THR A 372 16.10 5.91 -3.36
CA THR A 372 17.45 5.34 -3.36
C THR A 372 18.52 6.30 -3.88
N HIS A 373 19.78 6.00 -3.52
CA HIS A 373 20.99 6.60 -4.06
C HIS A 373 21.58 5.69 -5.14
N ILE A 374 21.74 6.22 -6.34
CA ILE A 374 22.24 5.47 -7.49
C ILE A 374 23.66 5.95 -7.81
N PRO A 375 24.67 5.07 -7.74
CA PRO A 375 26.04 5.46 -8.04
C PRO A 375 26.21 5.84 -9.51
N PHE A 376 27.05 6.85 -9.75
CA PHE A 376 27.35 7.29 -11.10
C PHE A 376 28.34 6.39 -11.83
N LEU A 377 28.06 6.22 -13.12
CA LEU A 377 28.92 5.57 -14.09
C LEU A 377 29.43 6.61 -15.10
N GLY A 378 30.72 6.54 -15.40
CA GLY A 378 31.35 7.35 -16.45
C GLY A 378 31.09 6.77 -17.84
N SER A 379 31.62 7.43 -18.88
CA SER A 379 31.40 7.07 -20.29
C SER A 379 31.85 5.65 -20.65
N ASN A 380 32.81 5.09 -19.91
CA ASN A 380 33.30 3.71 -20.05
C ASN A 380 32.55 2.69 -19.16
N ARG A 381 31.38 3.07 -18.61
CA ARG A 381 30.59 2.29 -17.65
C ARG A 381 31.32 1.92 -16.35
N LYS A 382 32.46 2.56 -16.07
CA LYS A 382 33.16 2.40 -14.78
C LYS A 382 32.59 3.38 -13.76
N PRO A 383 32.62 3.04 -12.46
CA PRO A 383 32.24 3.97 -11.41
C PRO A 383 33.00 5.30 -11.54
N CYS A 384 32.27 6.42 -11.53
CA CYS A 384 32.82 7.77 -11.68
C CYS A 384 33.03 8.47 -10.32
N GLY A 385 32.61 7.83 -9.23
CA GLY A 385 32.45 8.48 -7.93
C GLY A 385 31.16 9.31 -7.86
N GLY A 386 30.61 9.41 -6.66
CA GLY A 386 29.34 10.10 -6.41
C GLY A 386 28.08 9.29 -6.75
N ASP A 387 26.94 9.87 -6.41
CA ASP A 387 25.62 9.29 -6.61
C ASP A 387 24.54 10.36 -6.85
N ILE A 388 23.38 9.90 -7.32
CA ILE A 388 22.15 10.68 -7.40
C ILE A 388 21.10 10.09 -6.48
N GLU A 389 20.45 10.93 -5.69
CA GLU A 389 19.31 10.54 -4.88
C GLU A 389 18.02 10.84 -5.65
N ILE A 390 17.20 9.82 -5.85
CA ILE A 390 15.94 9.93 -6.59
C ILE A 390 14.78 9.30 -5.83
N ALA A 391 13.56 9.74 -6.15
CA ALA A 391 12.34 9.03 -5.79
C ALA A 391 11.46 8.80 -7.02
N LEU A 392 10.98 7.57 -7.20
CA LEU A 392 9.92 7.23 -8.14
C LEU A 392 8.71 6.77 -7.32
N GLN A 393 7.54 7.38 -7.54
CA GLN A 393 6.37 7.13 -6.70
C GLN A 393 5.10 6.98 -7.55
N MET A 394 4.24 6.04 -7.18
CA MET A 394 2.91 5.84 -7.76
C MET A 394 1.92 5.44 -6.67
N ARG A 395 0.62 5.59 -6.92
CA ARG A 395 -0.42 5.35 -5.92
C ARG A 395 -0.39 3.94 -5.32
N ARG A 396 -0.31 2.94 -6.19
CA ARG A 396 -0.28 1.51 -5.87
C ARG A 396 0.71 0.83 -6.81
N PRO A 397 1.22 -0.37 -6.52
CA PRO A 397 2.13 -1.05 -7.44
C PRO A 397 1.41 -1.54 -8.70
N LEU A 398 2.16 -1.92 -9.73
CA LEU A 398 1.57 -2.34 -11.02
C LEU A 398 1.07 -3.79 -11.02
N LYS A 399 1.60 -4.68 -10.17
CA LYS A 399 1.31 -6.12 -10.20
C LYS A 399 0.66 -6.61 -8.90
N GLU A 400 1.36 -6.54 -7.79
CA GLU A 400 0.90 -7.04 -6.49
C GLU A 400 0.65 -5.89 -5.52
N LYS A 401 -0.32 -6.04 -4.62
CA LYS A 401 -0.58 -5.05 -3.58
C LYS A 401 0.59 -5.02 -2.59
N GLU A 402 1.10 -3.84 -2.28
CA GLU A 402 2.11 -3.70 -1.24
C GLU A 402 1.43 -3.82 0.13
N LEU A 403 1.82 -4.79 0.94
CA LEU A 403 1.31 -4.99 2.30
C LEU A 403 2.37 -4.56 3.31
N ARG A 404 2.00 -3.65 4.22
CA ARG A 404 2.85 -3.22 5.34
C ARG A 404 2.23 -3.62 6.67
N ILE A 405 3.06 -3.90 7.67
CA ILE A 405 2.61 -4.20 9.03
C ILE A 405 2.34 -2.87 9.73
N GLU A 406 1.08 -2.66 10.12
CA GLU A 406 0.67 -1.55 10.97
C GLU A 406 0.42 -2.09 12.39
N VAL A 407 1.07 -1.48 13.38
CA VAL A 407 0.85 -1.78 14.80
C VAL A 407 -0.08 -0.73 15.38
N VAL A 408 -1.24 -1.17 15.83
CA VAL A 408 -2.25 -0.32 16.47
C VAL A 408 -2.39 -0.69 17.93
N GLU A 409 -2.40 0.31 18.80
CA GLU A 409 -2.71 0.12 20.21
C GLU A 409 -4.22 0.24 20.45
N ASP A 410 -4.78 -0.68 21.22
CA ASP A 410 -6.19 -0.71 21.61
C ASP A 410 -6.32 -0.79 23.13
N LEU A 411 -7.11 0.11 23.72
CA LEU A 411 -7.39 0.10 25.15
C LEU A 411 -8.66 -0.72 25.39
N VAL A 412 -8.50 -1.89 26.00
CA VAL A 412 -9.62 -2.76 26.33
C VAL A 412 -9.95 -2.60 27.81
N ILE A 413 -11.17 -2.17 28.10
CA ILE A 413 -11.70 -2.14 29.46
C ILE A 413 -12.40 -3.49 29.72
N GLY A 414 -11.96 -4.18 30.76
CA GLY A 414 -12.53 -5.45 31.19
C GLY A 414 -13.81 -5.28 32.00
N ASP A 415 -14.35 -6.39 32.46
CA ASP A 415 -15.61 -6.39 33.22
C ASP A 415 -15.50 -5.64 34.54
N TYR A 416 -16.61 -5.03 34.93
CA TYR A 416 -16.75 -4.37 36.21
C TYR A 416 -17.03 -5.43 37.27
N PRO A 417 -16.16 -5.61 38.28
CA PRO A 417 -16.40 -6.54 39.37
C PRO A 417 -17.68 -6.17 40.14
N GLU A 418 -18.41 -7.16 40.64
CA GLU A 418 -19.65 -6.93 41.39
C GLU A 418 -19.39 -6.09 42.67
N PRO A 419 -20.32 -5.20 43.06
CA PRO A 419 -20.20 -4.43 44.28
C PRO A 419 -20.17 -5.38 45.48
N MET A 420 -19.23 -5.19 46.41
CA MET A 420 -19.14 -6.01 47.61
C MET A 420 -20.44 -5.87 48.43
N THR A 421 -21.36 -6.82 48.29
CA THR A 421 -22.46 -6.99 49.25
C THR A 421 -21.85 -7.40 50.58
N SER A 422 -22.09 -6.60 51.62
CA SER A 422 -21.78 -6.93 52.99
C SER A 422 -22.40 -8.30 53.30
N ALA A 423 -21.59 -9.36 53.31
CA ALA A 423 -22.03 -10.67 53.75
C ALA A 423 -22.38 -10.55 55.24
N SER A 424 -23.66 -10.47 55.56
CA SER A 424 -24.15 -10.75 56.90
C SER A 424 -23.67 -12.14 57.30
N GLN A 425 -22.90 -12.18 58.38
CA GLN A 425 -22.53 -13.40 59.08
C GLN A 425 -23.81 -14.18 59.41
N HIS A 426 -24.06 -15.28 58.69
CA HIS A 426 -24.85 -16.36 59.23
C HIS A 426 -23.92 -17.57 59.35
N VAL A 427 -23.44 -17.78 60.57
CA VAL A 427 -22.84 -19.04 60.98
C VAL A 427 -23.92 -20.12 60.91
N PRO A 428 -23.63 -21.31 60.38
CA PRO A 428 -24.19 -22.51 60.98
C PRO A 428 -23.03 -23.36 61.49
N MET A 429 -23.06 -23.62 62.80
CA MET A 429 -22.26 -24.68 63.42
C MET A 429 -22.67 -26.05 62.87
N PRO A 430 -21.77 -27.05 63.00
CA PRO A 430 -21.86 -28.33 62.30
C PRO A 430 -22.84 -29.25 63.03
N ASN A 431 -23.47 -30.17 62.28
CA ASN A 431 -24.07 -31.34 62.91
C ASN A 431 -23.79 -32.63 62.15
N VAL A 432 -23.62 -33.65 62.97
CA VAL A 432 -23.00 -34.94 62.75
C VAL A 432 -23.98 -35.92 62.08
N VAL A 433 -23.44 -36.65 61.08
CA VAL A 433 -23.66 -38.06 60.67
C VAL A 433 -25.01 -38.72 60.99
N LEU A 434 -25.68 -39.29 59.96
CA LEU A 434 -26.13 -40.69 59.99
C LEU A 434 -26.36 -41.27 58.59
N GLU A 435 -25.86 -42.48 58.41
CA GLU A 435 -25.79 -43.31 57.19
C GLU A 435 -26.95 -44.32 57.10
N SER A 436 -27.05 -44.99 55.94
CA SER A 436 -27.89 -46.13 55.51
C SER A 436 -29.05 -45.74 54.58
N SER A 437 -29.31 -46.37 53.43
CA SER A 437 -28.86 -47.65 52.86
C SER A 437 -29.08 -47.69 51.33
N LEU A 438 -28.23 -48.49 50.66
CA LEU A 438 -28.27 -48.96 49.27
C LEU A 438 -29.35 -50.09 49.11
N PRO A 439 -29.80 -50.52 47.89
CA PRO A 439 -28.88 -51.16 46.93
C PRO A 439 -29.20 -51.11 45.41
N ASN A 440 -28.11 -51.34 44.66
CA ASN A 440 -27.99 -52.02 43.35
C ASN A 440 -28.72 -51.40 42.14
N THR A 441 -28.05 -51.17 41.01
CA THR A 441 -27.70 -52.26 40.08
C THR A 441 -26.70 -51.79 39.00
N ARG A 442 -25.53 -52.45 38.96
CA ARG A 442 -24.77 -52.98 37.79
C ARG A 442 -24.34 -52.05 36.63
N SER A 443 -23.01 -51.93 36.52
CA SER A 443 -22.13 -51.50 35.40
C SER A 443 -22.30 -52.36 34.11
N PRO A 444 -21.63 -52.12 32.94
CA PRO A 444 -20.24 -51.65 32.77
C PRO A 444 -19.87 -50.71 31.59
N VAL A 445 -18.84 -49.89 31.86
CA VAL A 445 -17.58 -49.64 31.10
C VAL A 445 -17.46 -50.18 29.65
N LYS A 446 -17.07 -49.30 28.71
CA LYS A 446 -15.82 -49.47 27.92
C LYS A 446 -15.34 -48.19 27.22
N SER A 447 -14.01 -48.10 27.18
CA SER A 447 -13.11 -47.02 26.77
C SER A 447 -12.68 -47.14 25.30
N GLU A 448 -11.76 -46.24 24.93
CA GLU A 448 -10.71 -46.33 23.87
C GLU A 448 -11.08 -45.65 22.53
N ALA A 449 -10.54 -44.46 22.19
CA ALA A 449 -9.18 -44.13 21.73
C ALA A 449 -8.75 -44.86 20.44
N THR A 450 -8.35 -44.11 19.39
CA THR A 450 -6.99 -44.11 18.78
C THR A 450 -6.95 -43.37 17.43
N LEU A 451 -5.79 -42.76 17.21
CA LEU A 451 -5.23 -42.02 16.08
C LEU A 451 -5.12 -42.78 14.73
N THR A 452 -4.91 -42.03 13.63
CA THR A 452 -3.74 -42.05 12.68
C THR A 452 -4.03 -40.97 11.61
N SER A 453 -3.19 -40.00 11.20
CA SER A 453 -1.77 -39.87 10.82
C SER A 453 -1.42 -40.31 9.39
N ASN A 454 -0.72 -39.40 8.67
CA ASN A 454 0.27 -39.58 7.58
C ASN A 454 -0.23 -39.44 6.12
N ASP A 455 0.51 -38.86 5.14
CA ASP A 455 1.80 -38.13 5.10
C ASP A 455 2.06 -37.59 3.64
N SER A 456 3.04 -36.68 3.54
CA SER A 456 4.03 -36.40 2.48
C SER A 456 3.75 -35.71 1.11
N SER A 457 4.38 -34.52 0.95
CA SER A 457 5.40 -34.11 -0.06
C SER A 457 5.23 -34.39 -1.58
N SER A 458 5.33 -33.34 -2.42
CA SER A 458 6.36 -33.22 -3.50
C SER A 458 6.21 -32.00 -4.42
N MET A 459 7.37 -31.62 -4.98
CA MET A 459 7.69 -30.55 -5.94
C MET A 459 7.15 -30.79 -7.37
N VAL A 460 6.93 -29.66 -8.07
CA VAL A 460 7.09 -29.39 -9.53
C VAL A 460 6.55 -30.44 -10.52
N LYS A 461 5.42 -30.11 -11.16
CA LYS A 461 5.11 -30.54 -12.53
C LYS A 461 4.17 -29.54 -13.22
N GLU A 462 4.66 -28.94 -14.31
CA GLU A 462 3.82 -28.36 -15.36
C GLU A 462 2.90 -29.44 -15.92
N ASP A 463 1.60 -29.15 -16.03
CA ASP A 463 0.69 -29.86 -16.94
C ASP A 463 -0.54 -29.00 -17.28
N ASN A 464 -0.40 -28.20 -18.33
CA ASN A 464 -1.12 -28.31 -19.61
C ASN A 464 -2.65 -28.60 -19.67
N SER A 465 -3.42 -28.41 -18.60
CA SER A 465 -4.89 -28.65 -18.62
C SER A 465 -5.76 -27.39 -18.52
N ALA A 466 -5.16 -26.22 -18.25
CA ALA A 466 -5.89 -24.96 -18.06
C ALA A 466 -6.11 -24.14 -19.35
N SER A 467 -5.51 -24.52 -20.48
CA SER A 467 -5.56 -23.70 -21.71
C SER A 467 -6.83 -23.90 -22.56
N THR A 468 -7.46 -25.07 -22.49
CA THR A 468 -8.58 -25.41 -23.40
C THR A 468 -9.89 -24.75 -22.99
N THR A 469 -10.10 -24.51 -21.69
CA THR A 469 -11.30 -23.85 -21.17
C THR A 469 -11.28 -22.33 -21.40
N ALA A 470 -10.11 -21.71 -21.35
CA ALA A 470 -9.94 -20.27 -21.62
C ALA A 470 -10.11 -19.92 -23.11
N ALA A 471 -9.69 -20.80 -24.03
CA ALA A 471 -9.81 -20.58 -25.47
C ALA A 471 -11.26 -20.65 -26.00
N LEU A 472 -12.16 -21.29 -25.24
CA LEU A 472 -13.59 -21.33 -25.54
C LEU A 472 -14.30 -20.02 -25.16
N ASP A 473 -13.80 -19.29 -24.18
CA ASP A 473 -14.42 -18.03 -23.72
C ASP A 473 -14.11 -16.90 -24.71
N ASP A 474 -12.84 -16.72 -25.07
CA ASP A 474 -12.38 -15.81 -26.14
C ASP A 474 -11.44 -16.51 -27.15
N PRO A 475 -11.97 -17.00 -28.29
CA PRO A 475 -11.17 -17.69 -29.32
C PRO A 475 -10.23 -16.76 -30.11
N HIS A 476 -10.39 -15.44 -29.97
CA HIS A 476 -9.57 -14.42 -30.63
C HIS A 476 -8.63 -13.71 -29.66
N HIS A 477 -8.42 -14.32 -28.49
CA HIS A 477 -7.53 -13.79 -27.48
C HIS A 477 -6.09 -13.68 -27.99
N ILE A 478 -5.41 -12.60 -27.61
CA ILE A 478 -4.07 -12.25 -28.10
C ILE A 478 -3.05 -13.35 -27.81
N ASP A 479 -3.18 -14.06 -26.68
CA ASP A 479 -2.26 -15.13 -26.31
C ASP A 479 -2.29 -16.32 -27.29
N LEU A 480 -3.42 -16.56 -27.98
CA LEU A 480 -3.57 -17.62 -28.98
C LEU A 480 -2.89 -17.29 -30.32
N ILE A 481 -2.56 -16.02 -30.55
CA ILE A 481 -1.93 -15.55 -31.80
C ILE A 481 -0.42 -15.68 -31.66
N VAL A 482 0.18 -16.73 -32.22
CA VAL A 482 1.62 -17.00 -32.10
C VAL A 482 2.44 -16.68 -33.35
N SER A 483 1.78 -16.48 -34.49
CA SER A 483 2.40 -16.24 -35.80
C SER A 483 2.69 -14.77 -36.05
N TYR A 484 3.84 -14.48 -36.65
CA TYR A 484 4.27 -13.15 -37.06
C TYR A 484 3.31 -12.56 -38.10
N ASP A 485 2.97 -13.34 -39.13
CA ASP A 485 2.07 -12.90 -40.20
C ASP A 485 0.65 -12.64 -39.69
N VAL A 486 0.15 -13.50 -38.79
CA VAL A 486 -1.16 -13.27 -38.14
C VAL A 486 -1.13 -12.02 -37.27
N ILE A 487 -0.04 -11.75 -36.53
CA ILE A 487 0.08 -10.52 -35.73
C ILE A 487 0.04 -9.29 -36.63
N ASN A 488 0.75 -9.30 -37.76
CA ASN A 488 0.77 -8.18 -38.69
C ASN A 488 -0.61 -7.93 -39.31
N GLU A 489 -1.30 -8.97 -39.77
CA GLU A 489 -2.64 -8.81 -40.34
C GLU A 489 -3.66 -8.29 -39.30
N GLU A 490 -3.57 -8.75 -38.05
CA GLU A 490 -4.43 -8.25 -36.97
C GLU A 490 -4.11 -6.80 -36.59
N LEU A 491 -2.85 -6.39 -36.62
CA LEU A 491 -2.45 -4.99 -36.44
C LEU A 491 -3.06 -4.09 -37.53
N GLU A 492 -2.96 -4.48 -38.80
CA GLU A 492 -3.54 -3.73 -39.91
C GLU A 492 -5.07 -3.59 -39.78
N LYS A 493 -5.76 -4.67 -39.37
CA LYS A 493 -7.21 -4.64 -39.12
C LYS A 493 -7.59 -3.71 -37.98
N VAL A 494 -6.83 -3.71 -36.89
CA VAL A 494 -7.08 -2.85 -35.72
C VAL A 494 -6.81 -1.39 -36.08
N GLU A 495 -5.70 -1.12 -36.77
CA GLU A 495 -5.32 0.21 -37.25
C GLU A 495 -6.36 0.79 -38.23
N ALA A 496 -6.88 -0.02 -39.16
CA ALA A 496 -7.93 0.41 -40.08
C ALA A 496 -9.26 0.74 -39.37
N LYS A 497 -9.54 0.13 -38.21
CA LYS A 497 -10.77 0.33 -37.44
C LYS A 497 -10.68 1.50 -36.45
N LEU A 498 -9.49 1.80 -35.92
CA LEU A 498 -9.28 2.84 -34.91
C LEU A 498 -9.87 4.22 -35.30
N PRO A 499 -9.70 4.72 -36.54
CA PRO A 499 -10.26 6.01 -36.96
C PRO A 499 -11.80 6.07 -36.99
N SER A 500 -12.47 4.92 -37.02
CA SER A 500 -13.93 4.81 -37.13
C SER A 500 -14.66 4.67 -35.79
N LEU A 501 -13.92 4.57 -34.68
CA LEU A 501 -14.45 4.29 -33.35
C LEU A 501 -14.48 5.55 -32.48
N THR A 502 -15.41 5.62 -31.51
CA THR A 502 -15.51 6.71 -30.52
C THR A 502 -15.81 6.19 -29.11
N GLY A 503 -15.23 6.80 -28.08
CA GLY A 503 -15.52 6.49 -26.68
C GLY A 503 -14.73 5.29 -26.13
N SER A 504 -15.36 4.50 -25.25
CA SER A 504 -14.72 3.36 -24.55
C SER A 504 -14.16 2.29 -25.49
N THR A 505 -14.78 2.12 -26.66
CA THR A 505 -14.31 1.17 -27.69
C THR A 505 -12.96 1.59 -28.29
N VAL A 506 -12.67 2.88 -28.40
CA VAL A 506 -11.35 3.34 -28.88
C VAL A 506 -10.25 2.90 -27.91
N ILE A 507 -10.51 2.95 -26.61
CA ILE A 507 -9.56 2.56 -25.58
C ILE A 507 -9.27 1.06 -25.68
N GLU A 508 -10.31 0.22 -25.77
CA GLU A 508 -10.15 -1.24 -25.90
C GLU A 508 -9.41 -1.64 -27.18
N TRP A 509 -9.73 -1.01 -28.31
CA TRP A 509 -9.06 -1.29 -29.58
C TRP A 509 -7.62 -0.74 -29.62
N SER A 510 -7.36 0.39 -28.96
CA SER A 510 -6.00 0.91 -28.75
C SER A 510 -5.17 -0.03 -27.87
N ASP A 511 -5.75 -0.55 -26.78
CA ASP A 511 -5.08 -1.51 -25.90
C ASP A 511 -4.76 -2.82 -26.63
N ARG A 512 -5.68 -3.29 -27.50
CA ARG A 512 -5.45 -4.46 -28.36
C ARG A 512 -4.34 -4.18 -29.38
N TYR A 513 -4.30 -3.01 -30.00
CA TYR A 513 -3.24 -2.59 -30.91
C TYR A 513 -1.87 -2.62 -30.22
N ASP A 514 -1.75 -1.94 -29.08
CA ASP A 514 -0.49 -1.85 -28.32
C ASP A 514 -0.01 -3.24 -27.86
N SER A 515 -0.94 -4.10 -27.46
CA SER A 515 -0.65 -5.47 -27.05
C SER A 515 -0.12 -6.33 -28.21
N LEU A 516 -0.72 -6.24 -29.40
CA LEU A 516 -0.25 -6.93 -30.60
C LEU A 516 1.10 -6.39 -31.08
N ALA A 517 1.29 -5.07 -31.06
CA ALA A 517 2.54 -4.41 -31.47
C ALA A 517 3.70 -4.83 -30.55
N LEU A 518 3.46 -4.88 -29.24
CA LEU A 518 4.43 -5.37 -28.26
C LEU A 518 4.73 -6.86 -28.47
N LYS A 519 3.73 -7.68 -28.77
CA LYS A 519 3.92 -9.11 -29.03
C LYS A 519 4.80 -9.33 -30.27
N ARG A 520 4.58 -8.57 -31.35
CA ARG A 520 5.44 -8.57 -32.54
C ARG A 520 6.89 -8.25 -32.18
N GLN A 521 7.10 -7.13 -31.48
CA GLN A 521 8.44 -6.69 -31.11
C GLN A 521 9.16 -7.70 -30.20
N LEU A 522 8.44 -8.35 -29.29
CA LEU A 522 9.01 -9.39 -28.43
C LEU A 522 9.44 -10.60 -29.25
N LEU A 523 8.62 -11.04 -30.20
CA LEU A 523 8.94 -12.16 -31.08
C LEU A 523 10.19 -11.87 -31.93
N GLU A 524 10.29 -10.67 -32.50
CA GLU A 524 11.48 -10.20 -33.23
C GLU A 524 12.73 -10.20 -32.35
N ILE A 525 12.63 -9.72 -31.10
CA ILE A 525 13.74 -9.73 -30.14
C ILE A 525 14.15 -11.16 -29.79
N GLU A 526 13.20 -12.08 -29.55
CA GLU A 526 13.51 -13.47 -29.24
C GLU A 526 14.23 -14.16 -30.41
N MET A 527 13.86 -13.86 -31.65
CA MET A 527 14.56 -14.33 -32.84
C MET A 527 15.96 -13.72 -32.98
N GLN A 528 16.11 -12.40 -32.84
CA GLN A 528 17.40 -11.70 -32.96
C GLN A 528 18.41 -12.10 -31.88
N THR A 529 17.92 -12.36 -30.67
CA THR A 529 18.77 -12.81 -29.55
C THR A 529 19.11 -14.29 -29.62
N GLY A 530 18.53 -15.03 -30.56
CA GLY A 530 18.69 -16.49 -30.69
C GLY A 530 17.98 -17.28 -29.59
N LYS A 531 17.17 -16.63 -28.76
CA LYS A 531 16.35 -17.28 -27.72
C LYS A 531 15.22 -18.11 -28.35
N LEU A 532 14.75 -17.70 -29.52
CA LEU A 532 13.80 -18.43 -30.36
C LEU A 532 14.48 -18.70 -31.70
N THR A 533 14.87 -19.95 -31.94
CA THR A 533 15.39 -20.36 -33.25
C THR A 533 14.26 -20.54 -34.26
N LEU A 534 14.60 -20.56 -35.55
CA LEU A 534 13.62 -20.81 -36.61
C LEU A 534 12.90 -22.14 -36.41
N ASP A 535 13.61 -23.21 -36.06
CA ASP A 535 13.03 -24.54 -35.82
C ASP A 535 12.03 -24.53 -34.65
N MET A 536 12.38 -23.86 -33.54
CA MET A 536 11.48 -23.70 -32.39
C MET A 536 10.24 -22.89 -32.73
N TYR A 537 10.38 -21.92 -33.63
CA TYR A 537 9.27 -21.12 -34.11
C TYR A 537 8.33 -21.93 -35.01
N VAL A 538 8.88 -22.72 -35.94
CA VAL A 538 8.14 -23.66 -36.80
C VAL A 538 7.39 -24.70 -35.96
N GLU A 539 8.02 -25.26 -34.93
CA GLU A 539 7.36 -26.19 -34.00
C GLU A 539 6.19 -25.52 -33.25
N ARG A 540 6.38 -24.27 -32.83
CA ARG A 540 5.34 -23.47 -32.17
C ARG A 540 4.14 -23.23 -33.09
N LEU A 541 4.37 -22.95 -34.38
CA LEU A 541 3.31 -22.79 -35.39
C LEU A 541 2.53 -24.10 -35.59
N HIS A 542 3.22 -25.22 -35.80
CA HIS A 542 2.58 -26.54 -35.97
C HIS A 542 1.71 -26.92 -34.77
N LYS A 543 2.22 -26.67 -33.55
CA LYS A 543 1.46 -26.90 -32.31
C LYS A 543 0.17 -26.08 -32.30
N ARG A 544 0.25 -24.78 -32.58
CA ARG A 544 -0.94 -23.90 -32.56
C ARG A 544 -1.94 -24.23 -33.65
N ILE A 545 -1.49 -24.58 -34.86
CA ILE A 545 -2.36 -25.04 -35.95
C ILE A 545 -3.18 -26.26 -35.49
N THR A 546 -2.52 -27.22 -34.84
CA THR A 546 -3.19 -28.43 -34.34
C THR A 546 -4.25 -28.08 -33.28
N GLU A 547 -3.90 -27.21 -32.33
CA GLU A 547 -4.82 -26.73 -31.29
C GLU A 547 -5.99 -25.92 -31.88
N ASP A 548 -5.76 -25.13 -32.92
CA ASP A 548 -6.80 -24.34 -33.60
C ASP A 548 -7.79 -25.21 -34.39
N ARG A 549 -7.33 -26.31 -35.00
CA ARG A 549 -8.23 -27.29 -35.66
C ARG A 549 -9.19 -27.93 -34.66
N VAL A 550 -8.71 -28.21 -33.45
CA VAL A 550 -9.55 -28.69 -32.34
C VAL A 550 -10.53 -27.61 -31.91
N LEU A 551 -10.07 -26.37 -31.75
CA LEU A 551 -10.91 -25.23 -31.36
C LEU A 551 -12.04 -24.97 -32.38
N ILE A 552 -11.76 -25.06 -33.69
CA ILE A 552 -12.79 -24.94 -34.74
C ILE A 552 -13.89 -25.97 -34.55
N SER A 553 -13.52 -27.24 -34.33
CA SER A 553 -14.49 -28.32 -34.12
C SER A 553 -15.40 -28.04 -32.91
N GLN A 554 -14.84 -27.47 -31.84
CA GLN A 554 -15.60 -27.08 -30.63
C GLN A 554 -16.49 -25.84 -30.87
N LEU A 555 -16.03 -24.85 -31.63
CA LEU A 555 -16.81 -23.66 -31.98
C LEU A 555 -17.98 -24.00 -32.90
N LEU A 556 -17.80 -24.93 -33.85
CA LEU A 556 -18.87 -25.44 -34.70
C LEU A 556 -19.91 -26.23 -33.89
N ALA A 557 -19.47 -27.06 -32.94
CA ALA A 557 -20.36 -27.79 -32.03
C ALA A 557 -21.18 -26.86 -31.12
N SER A 558 -20.69 -25.65 -30.83
CA SER A 558 -21.36 -24.62 -30.03
C SER A 558 -22.08 -23.55 -30.88
N ASN A 559 -22.31 -23.80 -32.18
CA ASN A 559 -22.97 -22.89 -33.12
C ASN A 559 -22.29 -21.52 -33.33
N ARG A 560 -21.00 -21.36 -32.97
CA ARG A 560 -20.22 -20.14 -33.16
C ARG A 560 -19.50 -20.11 -34.51
N ARG A 561 -20.26 -20.14 -35.61
CA ARG A 561 -19.72 -20.27 -36.98
C ARG A 561 -18.78 -19.13 -37.39
N LEU A 562 -19.08 -17.89 -37.01
CA LEU A 562 -18.24 -16.73 -37.34
C LEU A 562 -16.86 -16.78 -36.65
N ASP A 563 -16.82 -17.26 -35.41
CA ASP A 563 -15.57 -17.43 -34.68
C ASP A 563 -14.74 -18.58 -35.27
N ALA A 564 -15.40 -19.68 -35.63
CA ALA A 564 -14.76 -20.80 -36.32
C ALA A 564 -14.13 -20.35 -37.65
N ALA A 565 -14.82 -19.53 -38.44
CA ALA A 565 -14.30 -18.99 -39.70
C ALA A 565 -13.05 -18.11 -39.50
N ARG A 566 -13.03 -17.29 -38.45
CA ARG A 566 -11.86 -16.47 -38.10
C ARG A 566 -10.67 -17.30 -37.64
N VAL A 567 -10.90 -18.33 -36.81
CA VAL A 567 -9.83 -19.27 -36.40
C VAL A 567 -9.31 -20.04 -37.61
N LEU A 568 -10.17 -20.45 -38.55
CA LEU A 568 -9.76 -21.08 -39.80
C LEU A 568 -8.89 -20.14 -40.65
N HIS A 569 -9.26 -18.87 -40.75
CA HIS A 569 -8.44 -17.86 -41.43
C HIS A 569 -7.05 -17.73 -40.78
N ARG A 570 -7.00 -17.68 -39.44
CA ARG A 570 -5.73 -17.72 -38.68
C ARG A 570 -4.87 -18.92 -39.04
N ILE A 571 -5.45 -20.12 -39.13
CA ILE A 571 -4.72 -21.33 -39.58
C ILE A 571 -4.14 -21.15 -40.98
N LYS A 572 -4.93 -20.66 -41.94
CA LYS A 572 -4.48 -20.48 -43.34
C LYS A 572 -3.27 -19.54 -43.45
N ILE A 573 -3.25 -18.47 -42.64
CA ILE A 573 -2.09 -17.56 -42.59
C ILE A 573 -0.87 -18.30 -42.04
N MET A 574 -1.02 -19.04 -40.93
CA MET A 574 0.10 -19.81 -40.34
C MET A 574 0.63 -20.89 -41.28
N GLU A 575 -0.25 -21.57 -42.02
CA GLU A 575 0.14 -22.56 -43.04
C GLU A 575 0.89 -21.90 -44.20
N LYS A 576 0.47 -20.71 -44.63
CA LYS A 576 1.18 -19.94 -45.65
C LYS A 576 2.56 -19.47 -45.18
N GLU A 577 2.67 -19.06 -43.91
CA GLU A 577 3.94 -18.66 -43.30
C GLU A 577 4.92 -19.83 -43.27
N LEU A 578 4.46 -21.04 -42.91
CA LEU A 578 5.29 -22.25 -42.92
C LEU A 578 5.86 -22.56 -44.31
N VAL A 579 5.04 -22.47 -45.36
CA VAL A 579 5.50 -22.67 -46.75
C VAL A 579 6.60 -21.67 -47.12
N GLY A 580 6.44 -20.40 -46.74
CA GLY A 580 7.45 -19.36 -47.00
C GLY A 580 8.79 -19.59 -46.27
N THR A 581 8.78 -20.29 -45.14
CA THR A 581 10.02 -20.64 -44.41
C THR A 581 10.79 -21.80 -45.03
N GLU A 582 10.10 -22.76 -45.67
CA GLU A 582 10.75 -23.89 -46.35
C GLU A 582 11.51 -23.44 -47.61
N ASP A 583 10.93 -22.53 -48.39
CA ASP A 583 11.57 -21.97 -49.59
C ASP A 583 12.84 -21.16 -49.28
N SER A 584 12.86 -20.44 -48.15
CA SER A 584 14.05 -19.70 -47.68
C SER A 584 15.19 -20.61 -47.21
N SER A 585 14.90 -21.87 -46.82
CA SER A 585 15.89 -22.83 -46.38
C SER A 585 16.51 -23.65 -47.52
N ALA A 586 15.85 -23.66 -48.69
CA ALA A 586 16.33 -24.34 -49.89
C ALA A 586 17.30 -23.50 -50.76
N GLU A 587 17.39 -22.18 -50.52
CA GLU A 587 18.32 -21.26 -51.18
C GLU A 587 19.58 -20.90 -50.36
N ALA A 588 19.79 -21.52 -49.18
CA ALA A 588 20.93 -21.27 -48.29
C ALA A 588 22.07 -22.30 -48.40
#